data_AF-A0A9Q4TR74-F1
#
_entry.id   AF-A0A9Q4TR74-F1
#
_cell.length_a   1.000
_cell.length_b   1.000
_cell.length_c   1.000
_cell.angle_alpha   90.00
_cell.angle_beta   90.00
_cell.angle_gamma   90.00
#
_symmetry.space_group_name_H-M   'P 1'
#
loop_
_entity.id
_entity.type
_entity.pdbx_description
1 polymer ?
#
loop_
_entity_poly.entity_id
_entity_poly.type
_entity_poly.pdbx_seq_one_letter_code
_entity_poly.pdbx_strand_id
1 'polypeptide(L)' 'MFKEQILTTRMGESGDSGAMLLDRNNNVIGLLMSNADTHSTFNPINTILKELKVQLVTSEL' A
#
# COMPACT_ATOMS: atom_id res chain seq x y z
N MET A 1 4.56 16.80 -6.71
CA MET A 1 3.74 15.71 -7.30
C MET A 1 4.24 14.38 -6.77
N PHE A 2 3.34 13.47 -6.44
CA PHE A 2 3.68 12.08 -6.12
C PHE A 2 4.05 11.33 -7.41
N LYS A 3 4.95 10.33 -7.31
CA LYS A 3 5.40 9.51 -8.46
C LYS A 3 5.34 8.02 -8.09
N GLU A 4 5.11 7.18 -9.10
CA GLU A 4 5.07 5.72 -8.97
C GLU A 4 3.96 5.17 -8.05
N GLN A 5 2.83 5.88 -7.91
CA GLN A 5 1.69 5.39 -7.13
C GLN A 5 1.08 4.16 -7.80
N ILE A 6 0.61 3.22 -6.98
CA ILE A 6 -0.17 2.09 -7.46
C ILE A 6 -1.63 2.52 -7.50
N LEU A 7 -2.23 2.43 -8.68
CA LEU A 7 -3.65 2.68 -8.89
C LEU A 7 -4.39 1.35 -9.02
N THR A 8 -5.49 1.22 -8.30
CA THR A 8 -6.38 0.05 -8.35
C THR A 8 -7.82 0.52 -8.58
N THR A 9 -8.72 -0.41 -8.91
CA THR A 9 -10.15 -0.19 -8.67
C THR A 9 -10.39 0.11 -7.19
N ARG A 10 -11.56 0.66 -6.83
CA ARG A 10 -11.86 0.97 -5.42
C ARG A 10 -11.68 -0.24 -4.51
N MET A 11 -10.78 -0.13 -3.54
CA MET A 11 -10.41 -1.19 -2.59
C MET A 11 -10.36 -0.72 -1.13
N GLY A 12 -10.58 0.56 -0.85
CA GLY A 12 -10.56 1.12 0.50
C GLY A 12 -11.52 2.29 0.71
N GLU A 13 -11.88 2.51 1.96
CA GLU A 13 -12.84 3.51 2.44
C GLU A 13 -12.19 4.59 3.30
N SER A 14 -12.98 5.63 3.64
CA SER A 14 -12.56 6.59 4.66
C SER A 14 -12.30 5.86 5.98
N GLY A 15 -11.08 6.02 6.51
CA GLY A 15 -10.63 5.35 7.73
C GLY A 15 -9.63 4.23 7.48
N ASP A 16 -9.55 3.69 6.25
CA ASP A 16 -8.59 2.65 5.88
C ASP A 16 -7.18 3.22 5.58
N SER A 17 -6.96 4.52 5.79
CA SER A 17 -5.66 5.16 5.57
C SER A 17 -4.56 4.41 6.30
N GLY A 18 -3.53 3.99 5.56
CA GLY A 18 -2.45 3.15 6.10
C GLY A 18 -2.71 1.64 6.03
N ALA A 19 -3.85 1.18 5.50
CA ALA A 19 -4.08 -0.24 5.24
C ALA A 19 -3.06 -0.79 4.23
N MET A 20 -2.66 -2.05 4.40
CA MET A 20 -1.75 -2.73 3.49
C MET A 20 -2.51 -3.26 2.26
N LEU A 21 -1.94 -3.04 1.08
CA LEU A 21 -2.32 -3.74 -0.14
C LEU A 21 -1.47 -5.00 -0.28
N LEU A 22 -2.13 -6.15 -0.41
CA LEU A 22 -1.50 -7.45 -0.63
C LEU A 22 -1.74 -7.94 -2.05
N ASP A 23 -0.78 -8.68 -2.60
CA ASP A 23 -1.02 -9.53 -3.77
C ASP A 23 -1.67 -10.87 -3.36
N ARG A 24 -1.92 -11.75 -4.35
CA ARG A 24 -2.55 -13.07 -4.11
C ARG A 24 -1.67 -14.06 -3.35
N ASN A 25 -0.39 -13.77 -3.21
CA ASN A 25 0.58 -14.59 -2.48
C ASN A 25 0.89 -14.00 -1.09
N ASN A 26 0.08 -13.05 -0.61
CA ASN A 26 0.28 -12.30 0.64
C ASN A 26 1.56 -11.46 0.70
N ASN A 27 2.12 -11.07 -0.45
CA ASN A 27 3.18 -10.07 -0.45
C ASN A 27 2.57 -8.69 -0.26
N VAL A 28 3.09 -7.91 0.68
CA VAL A 28 2.76 -6.48 0.78
C VAL A 28 3.30 -5.79 -0.46
N ILE A 29 2.47 -5.00 -1.14
CA ILE A 29 2.86 -4.24 -2.34
C ILE A 29 2.63 -2.73 -2.18
N GLY A 30 1.75 -2.30 -1.28
CA GLY A 30 1.50 -0.88 -1.06
C GLY A 30 0.83 -0.55 0.26
N LEU A 31 0.75 0.76 0.53
CA LEU A 31 0.11 1.34 1.70
C LEU A 31 -0.94 2.37 1.25
N LEU A 32 -2.19 2.22 1.69
CA LEU A 32 -3.30 3.06 1.22
C LEU A 32 -3.05 4.51 1.61
N MET A 33 -3.04 5.38 0.61
CA MET A 33 -2.78 6.81 0.75
C MET A 33 -4.05 7.63 0.54
N SER A 34 -4.84 7.26 -0.46
CA SER A 34 -6.09 7.93 -0.79
C SER A 34 -7.05 7.01 -1.52
N ASN A 35 -8.30 7.39 -1.53
CA ASN A 35 -9.38 6.70 -2.20
C ASN A 35 -10.36 7.71 -2.78
N ALA A 36 -11.02 7.29 -3.85
CA ALA A 36 -12.08 8.00 -4.53
C ALA A 36 -13.22 7.00 -4.83
N ASP A 37 -14.31 7.47 -5.40
CA ASP A 37 -15.46 6.63 -5.73
C ASP A 37 -15.14 5.55 -6.78
N THR A 38 -14.05 5.69 -7.52
CA THR A 38 -13.67 4.77 -8.61
C THR A 38 -12.36 4.02 -8.38
N HIS A 39 -11.48 4.52 -7.52
CA HIS A 39 -10.12 4.00 -7.40
C HIS A 39 -9.56 4.18 -5.99
N SER A 40 -8.55 3.37 -5.69
CA SER A 40 -7.70 3.52 -4.51
C SER A 40 -6.25 3.68 -4.94
N THR A 41 -5.55 4.60 -4.28
CA THR A 41 -4.17 4.97 -4.58
C THR A 41 -3.28 4.57 -3.41
N PHE A 42 -2.20 3.86 -3.72
CA PHE A 42 -1.28 3.35 -2.72
C PHE A 42 0.14 3.86 -2.98
N ASN A 43 0.88 4.08 -1.90
CA ASN A 43 2.33 4.27 -1.96
C ASN A 43 3.02 2.90 -2.08
N PRO A 44 3.99 2.71 -3.00
CA PRO A 44 4.71 1.44 -3.12
C PRO A 44 5.45 1.09 -1.83
N ILE A 45 5.30 -0.15 -1.36
CA ILE A 45 5.89 -0.55 -0.08
C ILE A 45 7.42 -0.47 -0.11
N ASN A 46 8.06 -0.82 -1.23
CA ASN A 46 9.52 -0.78 -1.36
C ASN A 46 10.09 0.63 -1.15
N THR A 47 9.38 1.66 -1.66
CA THR A 47 9.77 3.05 -1.43
C THR A 47 9.65 3.41 0.05
N ILE A 48 8.54 3.04 0.70
CA ILE A 48 8.32 3.32 2.12
C ILE A 48 9.41 2.68 2.98
N LEU A 49 9.65 1.37 2.82
CA LEU A 49 10.64 0.63 3.61
C LEU A 49 12.06 1.20 3.42
N LYS A 50 12.42 1.54 2.18
CA LYS A 50 13.74 2.12 1.85
C LYS A 50 13.93 3.49 2.50
N GLU A 51 12.97 4.41 2.33
CA GLU A 51 13.09 5.78 2.82
C GLU A 51 13.04 5.84 4.36
N LEU A 52 12.24 4.98 4.99
CA LEU A 52 12.14 4.91 6.46
C LEU A 52 13.19 4.01 7.11
N LYS A 53 13.97 3.25 6.33
CA LYS A 53 15.00 2.30 6.80
C LYS A 53 14.46 1.27 7.79
N VAL A 54 13.31 0.68 7.45
CA VAL A 54 12.63 -0.36 8.26
C VAL A 54 12.42 -1.63 7.45
N GLN A 55 12.17 -2.73 8.15
CA GLN A 55 11.85 -4.04 7.55
C GLN A 55 10.44 -4.47 7.97
N LEU A 56 9.77 -5.22 7.09
CA LEU A 56 8.49 -5.84 7.43
C LEU A 56 8.72 -6.97 8.44
N VAL A 57 7.92 -6.97 9.50
CA VAL A 57 7.81 -8.14 10.38
C VAL A 57 6.92 -9.15 9.70
N THR A 58 7.42 -10.36 9.50
CA THR A 58 6.69 -11.49 8.92
C THR A 58 6.68 -12.64 9.91
N SER A 59 5.69 -13.53 9.84
CA SER A 59 5.70 -14.75 10.65
C SER A 59 6.83 -15.67 10.19
N GLU A 60 7.56 -16.26 11.14
CA GLU A 60 8.45 -17.38 10.84
C GLU A 60 7.62 -18.58 10.37
N LEU A 61 8.15 -19.34 9.40
CA LEU A 61 7.57 -20.62 8.94
C LEU A 61 7.85 -21.74 9.94
#